data_AF-A0A4P5YB25-F1
#
_entry.id   AF-A0A4P5YB25-F1
#
_cell.length_a   1.000
_cell.length_b   1.000
_cell.length_c   1.000
_cell.angle_alpha   90.00
_cell.angle_beta   90.00
_cell.angle_gamma   90.00
#
_symmetry.space_group_name_H-M   'P 1'
#
loop_
_entity.id
_entity.type
_entity.pdbx_description
1 polymer ?
#
loop_
_entity_poly.entity_id
_entity_poly.type
_entity_poly.pdbx_seq_one_letter_code
_entity_poly.pdbx_strand_id
1 'polypeptide(L)'
;MATVTVRKFSLSPDPEEVVDFTEPLEYFAEHFGQLGFEQVGTYTFRYSDDESMIKGELQRSKDGFYVWIYVQAADEHHYRVIEIAEAFGANLVEGGRPPV
;
A
#
# COMPACT_ATOMS: atom_id res chain seq x y z
N MET A 1 -17.80 19.68 -3.92
CA MET A 1 -16.87 18.53 -3.86
C MET A 1 -15.48 19.08 -3.63
N ALA A 2 -14.99 19.07 -2.39
CA ALA A 2 -13.59 19.38 -2.14
C ALA A 2 -12.74 18.31 -2.83
N THR A 3 -11.66 18.71 -3.49
CA THR A 3 -10.73 17.79 -4.14
C THR A 3 -10.10 16.94 -3.04
N VAL A 4 -10.52 15.69 -2.91
CA VAL A 4 -9.95 14.78 -1.92
C VAL A 4 -8.49 14.55 -2.30
N THR A 5 -7.58 15.03 -1.48
CA THR A 5 -6.13 14.90 -1.71
C THR A 5 -5.75 13.43 -1.60
N VAL A 6 -5.27 12.84 -2.69
CA VAL A 6 -4.72 11.49 -2.69
C VAL A 6 -3.22 11.58 -2.52
N ARG A 7 -2.66 10.92 -1.50
CA ARG A 7 -1.20 10.74 -1.35
C ARG A 7 -0.81 9.29 -1.62
N LYS A 8 0.39 9.10 -2.14
CA LYS A 8 0.98 7.80 -2.46
C LYS A 8 2.15 7.53 -1.51
N PHE A 9 2.23 6.31 -0.99
CA PHE A 9 3.26 5.83 -0.08
C PHE A 9 3.85 4.51 -0.60
N SER A 10 5.16 4.32 -0.43
CA SER A 10 5.84 3.03 -0.63
C SER A 10 5.94 2.29 0.69
N LEU A 11 5.61 1.00 0.68
CA LEU A 11 6.02 0.08 1.73
C LEU A 11 7.27 -0.64 1.28
N SER A 12 8.22 -0.81 2.21
CA SER A 12 9.47 -1.51 1.97
C SER A 12 9.89 -2.31 3.20
N PRO A 13 10.41 -3.54 3.05
CA PRO A 13 11.03 -4.24 4.16
C PRO A 13 12.31 -3.53 4.64
N ASP A 14 12.95 -2.73 3.78
CA ASP A 14 14.08 -1.87 4.14
C ASP A 14 13.60 -0.47 4.59
N PRO A 15 14.11 0.09 5.69
CA PRO A 15 13.66 1.38 6.21
C PRO A 15 14.20 2.60 5.44
N GLU A 16 15.27 2.45 4.66
CA GLU A 16 15.95 3.56 3.97
C GLU A 16 15.68 3.56 2.47
N GLU A 17 15.45 2.39 1.87
CA GLU A 17 15.29 2.23 0.42
C GLU A 17 13.99 1.51 0.06
N VAL A 18 13.43 1.82 -1.12
CA VAL A 18 12.29 1.08 -1.67
C VAL A 18 12.79 -0.18 -2.37
N VAL A 19 12.65 -1.32 -1.72
CA VAL A 19 13.00 -2.64 -2.27
C VAL A 19 11.77 -3.50 -2.47
N ASP A 20 11.89 -4.54 -3.30
CA ASP A 20 10.80 -5.47 -3.53
C ASP A 20 10.62 -6.47 -2.40
N PHE A 21 9.35 -6.82 -2.15
CA PHE A 21 8.97 -7.98 -1.37
C PHE A 21 9.13 -9.22 -2.22
N THR A 22 9.75 -10.26 -1.67
CA THR A 22 10.01 -11.53 -2.38
C THR A 22 8.88 -12.55 -2.21
N GLU A 23 7.88 -12.19 -1.42
CA GLU A 23 6.71 -12.98 -1.09
C GLU A 23 5.80 -13.17 -2.31
N PRO A 24 5.05 -14.29 -2.38
CA PRO A 24 4.13 -14.55 -3.48
C PRO A 24 2.86 -13.71 -3.38
N LEU A 25 2.07 -13.62 -4.45
CA LEU A 25 0.86 -12.78 -4.51
C LEU A 25 -0.15 -13.11 -3.39
N GLU A 26 -0.25 -14.38 -3.04
CA GLU A 26 -1.15 -14.92 -2.01
C GLU A 26 -0.85 -14.33 -0.63
N TYR A 27 0.43 -14.07 -0.33
CA TYR A 27 0.83 -13.41 0.93
C TYR A 27 0.17 -12.04 1.05
N PHE A 28 0.21 -11.22 0.00
CA PHE A 28 -0.42 -9.91 0.02
C PHE A 28 -1.93 -9.99 0.08
N ALA A 29 -2.54 -10.91 -0.67
CA ALA A 29 -3.99 -11.09 -0.65
C ALA A 29 -4.51 -11.47 0.75
N GLU A 30 -3.79 -12.34 1.46
CA GLU A 30 -4.12 -12.71 2.83
C GLU A 30 -4.02 -11.52 3.79
N HIS A 31 -2.90 -10.80 3.78
CA HIS A 31 -2.67 -9.67 4.69
C HIS A 31 -3.63 -8.50 4.41
N PHE A 32 -3.84 -8.16 3.13
CA PHE A 32 -4.84 -7.16 2.75
C PHE A 32 -6.25 -7.61 3.17
N GLY A 33 -6.59 -8.89 3.00
CA GLY A 33 -7.89 -9.43 3.43
C GLY A 33 -8.11 -9.35 4.93
N GLN A 34 -7.09 -9.61 5.75
CA GLN A 34 -7.14 -9.46 7.22
C GLN A 34 -7.36 -8.00 7.64
N LEU A 35 -6.87 -7.04 6.85
CA LEU A 35 -7.10 -5.60 7.04
C LEU A 35 -8.44 -5.11 6.46
N GLY A 36 -9.27 -6.00 5.92
CA GLY A 36 -10.58 -5.67 5.35
C GLY A 36 -10.51 -5.08 3.94
N PHE A 37 -9.39 -5.20 3.24
CA PHE A 37 -9.31 -4.82 1.82
C PHE A 37 -9.96 -5.90 0.95
N GLU A 38 -10.63 -5.46 -0.09
CA GLU A 38 -11.16 -6.31 -1.15
C GLU A 38 -10.23 -6.29 -2.36
N GLN A 39 -10.02 -7.46 -2.96
CA GLN A 39 -9.27 -7.54 -4.22
C GLN A 39 -10.16 -7.09 -5.38
N VAL A 40 -9.79 -5.97 -6.02
CA VAL A 40 -10.53 -5.38 -7.15
C VAL A 40 -9.85 -5.62 -8.51
N GLY A 41 -8.63 -6.15 -8.50
CA GLY A 41 -7.88 -6.57 -9.67
C GLY A 41 -6.75 -7.52 -9.28
N THR A 42 -6.05 -8.11 -10.25
CA THR A 42 -4.99 -9.11 -10.00
C THR A 42 -3.93 -8.60 -9.01
N TYR A 43 -3.55 -7.33 -9.13
CA TYR A 43 -2.53 -6.69 -8.29
C TYR A 43 -3.06 -5.45 -7.58
N THR A 44 -4.37 -5.35 -7.39
CA THR A 44 -5.01 -4.15 -6.83
C THR A 44 -6.02 -4.52 -5.77
N PHE A 45 -5.86 -3.91 -4.61
CA PHE A 45 -6.69 -4.09 -3.43
C PHE A 45 -7.29 -2.73 -3.06
N ARG A 46 -8.52 -2.72 -2.59
CA ARG A 46 -9.21 -1.51 -2.18
C ARG A 46 -9.87 -1.72 -0.83
N TYR A 47 -9.66 -0.76 0.05
CA TYR A 47 -10.44 -0.56 1.25
C TYR A 47 -11.26 0.71 1.06
N SER A 48 -12.52 0.68 1.45
CA SER A 48 -13.39 1.85 1.46
C SER A 48 -14.27 1.77 2.68
N ASP A 49 -14.33 2.86 3.43
CA ASP A 49 -15.31 3.08 4.47
C ASP A 49 -16.12 4.36 4.16
N ASP A 50 -16.93 4.80 5.12
CA ASP A 50 -17.77 6.01 4.97
C ASP A 50 -16.93 7.31 4.96
N GLU A 51 -15.66 7.25 5.39
CA GLU A 51 -14.80 8.43 5.59
C GLU A 51 -13.69 8.54 4.53
N SER A 52 -13.21 7.41 4.00
CA SER A 52 -12.00 7.34 3.19
C SER A 52 -11.96 6.13 2.24
N MET A 53 -11.12 6.25 1.22
CA MET A 53 -10.77 5.14 0.34
C MET A 53 -9.26 4.99 0.27
N ILE A 54 -8.81 3.75 0.43
CA ILE A 54 -7.40 3.36 0.35
C ILE A 54 -7.25 2.33 -0.76
N LYS A 55 -6.23 2.49 -1.59
CA LYS A 55 -5.88 1.54 -2.65
C LYS A 55 -4.48 1.00 -2.40
N GLY A 56 -4.36 -0.32 -2.26
CA GLY A 56 -3.09 -1.04 -2.33
C GLY A 56 -2.83 -1.52 -3.75
N GLU A 57 -1.63 -1.28 -4.27
CA GLU A 57 -1.23 -1.67 -5.61
C GLU A 57 0.12 -2.37 -5.57
N LEU A 58 0.17 -3.58 -6.12
CA LEU A 58 1.39 -4.36 -6.27
C LEU A 58 1.95 -4.14 -7.67
N GLN A 59 3.18 -3.65 -7.75
CA GLN A 59 3.90 -3.51 -9.01
C GLN A 59 4.93 -4.62 -9.10
N ARG A 60 4.77 -5.50 -10.08
CA ARG A 60 5.69 -6.64 -10.29
C ARG A 60 7.10 -6.14 -10.60
N SER A 61 8.07 -6.67 -9.86
CA SER A 61 9.52 -6.52 -10.08
C SER A 61 10.08 -7.79 -10.74
N LYS A 62 11.39 -7.81 -10.99
CA LYS A 62 12.10 -8.99 -11.50
C LYS A 62 12.02 -10.15 -10.51
N ASP A 63 12.17 -9.85 -9.21
CA ASP A 63 12.34 -10.85 -8.15
C ASP A 63 11.16 -10.88 -7.17
N GLY A 64 10.16 -9.99 -7.33
CA GLY A 64 9.12 -9.78 -6.33
C GLY A 64 8.06 -8.74 -6.69
N PHE A 65 7.58 -8.01 -5.69
CA PHE A 65 6.59 -6.93 -5.83
C PHE A 65 6.97 -5.68 -5.04
N TYR A 66 6.84 -4.50 -5.66
CA TYR A 66 6.76 -3.24 -4.94
C TYR A 66 5.33 -3.01 -4.46
N VAL A 67 5.17 -2.53 -3.23
CA VAL A 67 3.86 -2.27 -2.64
C VAL A 67 3.63 -0.77 -2.50
N TRP A 68 2.59 -0.28 -3.18
CA TRP A 68 2.19 1.12 -3.16
C TRP A 68 0.83 1.29 -2.51
N ILE A 69 0.73 2.19 -1.53
CA ILE A 69 -0.53 2.54 -0.86
C ILE A 69 -0.94 3.95 -1.27
N TYR A 70 -2.17 4.11 -1.72
CA TYR A 70 -2.77 5.40 -2.05
C TYR A 70 -3.88 5.69 -1.05
N VAL A 71 -3.80 6.82 -0.36
CA VAL A 71 -4.79 7.22 0.67
C VAL A 71 -5.41 8.56 0.32
N GLN A 72 -6.74 8.60 0.39
CA GLN A 72 -7.52 9.82 0.34
C GLN A 72 -7.50 10.57 1.67
N ALA A 73 -7.43 11.91 1.62
CA ALA A 73 -7.37 12.77 2.81
C ALA A 73 -6.27 12.32 3.79
N ALA A 74 -5.05 12.09 3.27
CA ALA A 74 -3.94 11.54 4.05
C ALA A 74 -3.58 12.34 5.31
N ASP A 75 -3.91 13.63 5.38
CA ASP A 75 -3.74 14.43 6.59
C ASP A 75 -4.59 13.92 7.78
N GLU A 76 -5.71 13.25 7.49
CA GLU A 76 -6.62 12.64 8.47
C GLU A 76 -6.39 11.13 8.59
N HIS A 77 -6.00 10.45 7.51
CA HIS A 77 -5.92 8.98 7.46
C HIS A 77 -4.50 8.39 7.34
N HIS A 78 -3.44 9.17 7.61
CA HIS A 78 -2.05 8.66 7.57
C HIS A 78 -1.87 7.42 8.45
N TYR A 79 -2.49 7.40 9.63
CA TYR A 79 -2.38 6.29 10.59
C TYR A 79 -2.77 4.93 9.98
N ARG A 80 -3.72 4.90 9.03
CA ARG A 80 -4.08 3.67 8.30
C ARG A 80 -2.94 3.11 7.47
N VAL A 81 -2.10 3.98 6.91
CA VAL A 81 -0.91 3.55 6.17
C VAL A 81 0.10 2.89 7.09
N ILE A 82 0.25 3.41 8.31
CA ILE A 82 1.13 2.84 9.32
C ILE A 82 0.61 1.45 9.74
N GLU A 83 -0.69 1.30 9.97
CA GLU A 83 -1.31 -0.01 10.28
C GLU A 83 -1.04 -1.04 9.16
N ILE A 84 -1.15 -0.62 7.90
CA ILE A 84 -0.83 -1.48 6.76
C ILE A 84 0.66 -1.84 6.79
N ALA A 85 1.56 -0.87 6.97
CA ALA A 85 2.99 -1.11 7.03
C ALA A 85 3.35 -2.13 8.15
N GLU A 86 2.80 -1.96 9.35
CA GLU A 86 2.99 -2.86 10.49
C GLU A 86 2.50 -4.28 10.20
N ALA A 87 1.33 -4.42 9.56
CA ALA A 87 0.79 -5.73 9.17
C ALA A 87 1.71 -6.48 8.18
N PHE A 88 2.37 -5.73 7.30
CA PHE A 88 3.35 -6.27 6.35
C PHE A 88 4.76 -6.39 6.93
N GLY A 89 4.99 -6.02 8.20
CA GLY A 89 6.33 -5.97 8.79
C GLY A 89 7.26 -5.01 8.05
N ALA A 90 6.71 -3.95 7.47
CA ALA A 90 7.36 -3.05 6.53
C ALA A 90 7.48 -1.62 7.10
N ASN A 91 8.28 -0.83 6.41
CA ASN A 91 8.54 0.57 6.70
C ASN A 91 7.91 1.47 5.64
N LEU A 92 7.50 2.66 6.07
CA LEU A 92 7.09 3.74 5.18
C LEU A 92 8.30 4.50 4.68
N VAL A 93 8.58 4.40 3.38
CA VAL A 93 9.67 5.14 2.76
C VAL A 93 9.10 6.33 2.01
N GLU A 94 9.31 7.54 2.55
CA GLU A 94 8.90 8.79 1.90
C GLU A 94 9.88 9.15 0.77
N GLY A 95 9.37 9.35 -0.45
CA GLY A 95 10.15 9.90 -1.57
C GLY A 95 10.62 8.89 -2.64
N GLY A 96 10.23 7.62 -2.54
CA GLY A 96 10.47 6.64 -3.60
C GLY A 96 9.70 6.99 -4.87
N ARG A 97 10.37 7.59 -5.87
CA ARG A 97 9.83 7.55 -7.24
C ARG A 97 9.68 6.08 -7.60
N PRO A 98 8.56 5.65 -8.21
CA PRO A 98 8.48 4.29 -8.73
C PRO A 98 9.67 4.06 -9.67
N PRO A 99 10.36 2.92 -9.60
CA PRO A 99 11.32 2.57 -10.64
C PRO A 99 10.56 2.59 -11.97
N VAL A 100 11.08 3.39 -12.89
CA VAL A 100 10.53 3.63 -14.24
C VAL A 100 10.71 2.38 -15.10
#